data_AF-A0A9X2RY13-F1
#
_entry.id   AF-A0A9X2RY13-F1
#
_cell.length_a   1.000
_cell.length_b   1.000
_cell.length_c   1.000
_cell.angle_alpha   90.00
_cell.angle_beta   90.00
_cell.angle_gamma   90.00
#
_symmetry.space_group_name_H-M   'P 1'
#
loop_
_entity.id
_entity.type
_entity.pdbx_description
1 polymer ?
#
loop_
_entity_poly.entity_id
_entity_poly.type
_entity_poly.pdbx_seq_one_letter_code
_entity_poly.pdbx_strand_id
1 'polypeptide(L)'
;MDEKAGEPWADRVAHTFDYRAWHDWEISLTHASFGDGSTEKFRKVTARSNPLESLSTGERRLATMLPLLAAAWSMYSGEGFRGPRLLSVDEIDAAFDEPNLRQVLALLRSWDFDVLATAPFMTPMIKQEAGQVMVHQVVTAGRHRVTVPWLWQGHGEPQPLTLDLALDHARREEHT
;
A
#
# COMPACT_ATOMS: atom_id res chain seq x y z
N MET A 1 -32.80 1.51 12.49
CA MET A 1 -33.19 2.76 11.83
C MET A 1 -33.65 3.68 12.95
N ASP A 2 -32.71 4.45 13.50
CA ASP A 2 -32.95 5.31 14.66
C ASP A 2 -33.32 6.69 14.11
N GLU A 3 -34.63 6.94 13.98
CA GLU A 3 -35.16 8.17 13.44
C GLU A 3 -34.97 9.28 14.49
N LYS A 4 -33.87 10.04 14.37
CA LYS A 4 -33.64 11.20 15.23
C LYS A 4 -34.69 12.27 14.91
N ALA A 5 -35.77 12.26 15.69
CA ALA A 5 -36.82 13.27 15.64
C ALA A 5 -36.21 14.67 15.85
N GLY A 6 -36.12 15.46 14.76
CA GLY A 6 -35.57 16.81 14.77
C GLY A 6 -34.70 17.19 13.57
N GLU A 7 -34.28 16.22 12.74
CA GLU A 7 -33.47 16.54 11.55
C GLU A 7 -34.30 17.27 10.45
N PRO A 8 -33.77 18.37 9.89
CA PRO A 8 -34.35 19.05 8.73
C PRO A 8 -34.69 18.07 7.60
N TRP A 9 -35.78 18.33 6.87
CA TRP A 9 -36.24 17.46 5.78
C TRP A 9 -35.15 17.19 4.72
N ALA A 10 -34.33 18.20 4.38
CA ALA A 10 -33.25 18.05 3.40
C ALA A 10 -32.20 17.01 3.84
N ASP A 11 -31.87 16.99 5.14
CA ASP A 11 -30.88 16.06 5.70
C ASP A 11 -31.40 14.62 5.67
N ARG A 12 -32.70 14.42 5.93
CA ARG A 12 -33.35 13.10 5.81
C ARG A 12 -33.37 12.59 4.38
N VAL A 13 -33.64 13.46 3.42
CA VAL A 13 -33.59 13.11 1.98
C VAL A 13 -32.16 12.75 1.59
N ALA A 14 -31.17 13.58 1.95
CA ALA A 14 -29.76 13.31 1.68
C ALA A 14 -29.30 11.98 2.28
N HIS A 15 -29.70 11.68 3.52
CA HIS A 15 -29.40 10.40 4.17
C HIS A 15 -30.06 9.21 3.46
N THR A 16 -31.34 9.32 3.10
CA THR A 16 -32.08 8.24 2.43
C THR A 16 -31.48 7.90 1.07
N PHE A 17 -31.03 8.91 0.33
CA PHE A 17 -30.41 8.74 -0.99
C PHE A 17 -28.89 8.56 -0.95
N ASP A 18 -28.27 8.48 0.23
CA ASP A 18 -26.88 8.08 0.36
C ASP A 18 -26.76 6.56 0.17
N TYR A 19 -26.59 6.16 -1.08
CA TYR A 19 -26.49 4.74 -1.48
C TYR A 19 -25.37 3.98 -0.77
N ARG A 20 -24.36 4.67 -0.21
CA ARG A 20 -23.26 4.02 0.54
C ARG A 20 -23.78 3.30 1.77
N ALA A 21 -24.89 3.76 2.36
CA ALA A 21 -25.53 3.13 3.51
C ALA A 21 -26.41 1.92 3.13
N TRP A 22 -26.62 1.66 1.84
CA TRP A 22 -27.47 0.55 1.37
C TRP A 22 -26.71 -0.77 1.23
N HIS A 23 -25.38 -0.74 1.39
CA HIS A 23 -24.52 -1.90 1.19
C HIS A 23 -23.85 -2.33 2.49
N ASP A 24 -23.93 -3.63 2.78
CA ASP A 24 -23.15 -4.30 3.82
C ASP A 24 -21.98 -5.05 3.21
N TRP A 25 -20.83 -5.01 3.88
CA TRP A 25 -19.61 -5.69 3.44
C TRP A 25 -19.27 -6.84 4.38
N GLU A 26 -18.91 -7.97 3.79
CA GLU A 26 -18.42 -9.14 4.51
C GLU A 26 -17.02 -9.50 4.01
N ILE A 27 -16.09 -9.66 4.95
CA ILE A 27 -14.75 -10.17 4.66
C ILE A 27 -14.69 -11.64 5.11
N SER A 28 -14.33 -12.51 4.18
CA SER A 28 -14.10 -13.93 4.44
C SER A 28 -12.71 -14.31 3.96
N LEU A 29 -12.03 -15.20 4.70
CA LEU A 29 -10.71 -15.70 4.33
C LEU A 29 -10.69 -17.22 4.18
N THR A 30 -9.80 -17.71 3.32
CA THR A 30 -9.49 -19.13 3.22
C THR A 30 -8.02 -19.38 3.57
N HIS A 31 -7.74 -20.56 4.12
CA HIS A 31 -6.41 -20.98 4.51
C HIS A 31 -6.32 -22.51 4.44
N ALA A 32 -5.13 -23.04 4.13
CA ALA A 32 -4.93 -24.48 3.97
C ALA A 32 -5.30 -25.28 5.23
N SER A 33 -5.09 -24.70 6.42
CA SER A 33 -5.45 -25.36 7.70
C SER A 33 -6.96 -25.42 7.98
N PHE A 34 -7.80 -24.77 7.18
CA PHE A 34 -9.24 -24.73 7.45
C PHE A 34 -9.97 -25.99 6.99
N GLY A 35 -9.32 -26.83 6.17
CA GLY A 35 -9.88 -28.06 5.62
C GLY A 35 -8.84 -29.18 5.47
N ASP A 36 -9.21 -30.20 4.72
CA ASP A 36 -8.40 -31.38 4.39
C ASP A 36 -7.65 -31.23 3.05
N GLY A 37 -7.63 -30.02 2.48
CA GLY A 37 -7.01 -29.72 1.18
C GLY A 37 -7.84 -30.15 -0.05
N SER A 38 -9.02 -30.76 0.14
CA SER A 38 -9.89 -31.17 -0.98
C SER A 38 -10.72 -30.03 -1.57
N THR A 39 -11.04 -29.02 -0.74
CA THR A 39 -11.90 -27.89 -1.09
C THR A 39 -11.48 -26.64 -0.33
N GLU A 40 -11.59 -25.48 -0.98
CA GLU A 40 -11.40 -24.19 -0.31
C GLU A 40 -12.50 -23.98 0.73
N LYS A 41 -12.09 -23.68 1.96
CA LYS A 41 -13.02 -23.37 3.06
C LYS A 41 -12.85 -21.92 3.46
N PHE A 42 -13.92 -21.15 3.28
CA PHE A 42 -13.96 -19.75 3.69
C PHE A 42 -14.52 -19.63 5.11
N ARG A 43 -13.92 -18.74 5.90
CA ARG A 43 -14.37 -18.36 7.23
C ARG A 43 -14.51 -16.86 7.31
N LYS A 44 -15.67 -16.40 7.76
CA LYS A 44 -15.99 -14.98 7.93
C LYS A 44 -15.15 -14.35 9.04
N VAL A 45 -14.61 -13.16 8.80
CA VAL A 45 -13.98 -12.32 9.82
C VAL A 45 -15.07 -11.58 10.58
N THR A 46 -15.20 -11.88 11.88
CA THR A 46 -16.15 -11.19 12.76
C THR A 46 -15.48 -10.87 14.10
N ALA A 47 -16.05 -9.92 14.85
CA ALA A 47 -15.57 -9.60 16.20
C ALA A 47 -15.63 -10.80 17.18
N ARG A 48 -16.51 -11.78 16.94
CA ARG A 48 -16.67 -12.98 17.79
C ARG A 48 -15.87 -14.19 17.32
N SER A 49 -15.59 -14.27 16.02
CA SER A 49 -14.84 -15.35 15.40
C SER A 49 -13.91 -14.72 14.38
N ASN A 50 -12.63 -14.69 14.72
CA ASN A 50 -11.60 -14.06 13.92
C ASN A 50 -10.61 -15.12 13.43
N PRO A 51 -10.78 -15.65 12.19
CA PRO A 51 -9.90 -16.69 11.69
C PRO A 51 -8.45 -16.19 11.51
N LEU A 52 -8.24 -14.87 11.50
CA LEU A 52 -6.91 -14.24 11.47
C LEU A 52 -6.04 -14.59 12.69
N GLU A 53 -6.65 -14.98 13.82
CA GLU A 53 -5.90 -15.37 15.03
C GLU A 53 -5.17 -16.71 14.87
N SER A 54 -5.64 -17.54 13.93
CA SER A 54 -5.00 -18.83 13.62
C SER A 54 -3.88 -18.73 12.58
N LEU A 55 -3.68 -17.55 12.00
CA LEU A 55 -2.63 -17.29 11.01
C LEU A 55 -1.31 -16.90 11.68
N SER A 56 -0.21 -17.08 10.97
CA SER A 56 1.07 -16.48 11.37
C SER A 56 0.98 -14.95 11.40
N THR A 57 1.92 -14.29 12.09
CA THR A 57 1.95 -12.83 12.15
C THR A 57 2.02 -12.18 10.76
N GLY A 58 2.81 -12.76 9.84
CA GLY A 58 2.94 -12.26 8.47
C GLY A 58 1.66 -12.43 7.65
N GLU A 59 1.06 -13.62 7.68
CA GLU A 59 -0.20 -13.91 6.99
C GLU A 59 -1.36 -13.06 7.49
N ARG A 60 -1.47 -12.87 8.81
CA ARG A 60 -2.48 -11.97 9.39
C ARG A 60 -2.33 -10.55 8.87
N ARG A 61 -1.09 -10.04 8.76
CA ARG A 61 -0.83 -8.71 8.20
C ARG A 61 -1.21 -8.65 6.73
N LEU A 62 -0.83 -9.65 5.93
CA LEU A 62 -1.24 -9.73 4.52
C LEU A 62 -2.76 -9.70 4.36
N ALA A 63 -3.46 -10.57 5.09
CA ALA A 63 -4.91 -10.69 5.02
C ALA A 63 -5.62 -9.39 5.44
N THR A 64 -5.00 -8.60 6.33
CA THR A 64 -5.52 -7.29 6.74
C THR A 64 -5.17 -6.19 5.73
N MET A 65 -4.00 -6.25 5.11
CA MET A 65 -3.51 -5.24 4.16
C MET A 65 -4.18 -5.34 2.79
N LEU A 66 -4.45 -6.55 2.30
CA LEU A 66 -5.01 -6.80 0.98
C LEU A 66 -6.34 -6.03 0.72
N PRO A 67 -7.32 -6.02 1.64
CA PRO A 67 -8.53 -5.22 1.46
C PRO A 67 -8.26 -3.71 1.35
N LEU A 68 -7.29 -3.19 2.11
CA LEU A 68 -6.92 -1.77 2.06
C LEU A 68 -6.25 -1.42 0.74
N LEU A 69 -5.36 -2.28 0.24
CA LEU A 69 -4.79 -2.13 -1.09
C LEU A 69 -5.87 -2.17 -2.17
N ALA A 70 -6.84 -3.08 -2.05
CA ALA A 70 -7.91 -3.22 -3.04
C ALA A 70 -8.79 -1.97 -3.07
N ALA A 71 -9.08 -1.40 -1.90
CA ALA A 71 -9.80 -0.13 -1.78
C ALA A 71 -9.01 1.03 -2.41
N ALA A 72 -7.71 1.14 -2.12
CA ALA A 72 -6.85 2.17 -2.71
C ALA A 72 -6.76 2.04 -4.25
N TRP A 73 -6.59 0.82 -4.74
CA TRP A 73 -6.55 0.54 -6.18
C TRP A 73 -7.87 0.89 -6.85
N SER A 74 -9.00 0.55 -6.24
CA SER A 74 -10.34 0.91 -6.72
C SER A 74 -10.51 2.43 -6.82
N MET A 75 -10.07 3.17 -5.78
CA MET A 75 -10.10 4.62 -5.77
C MET A 75 -9.29 5.23 -6.94
N TYR A 76 -8.08 4.73 -7.18
CA TYR A 76 -7.23 5.20 -8.29
C TYR A 76 -7.68 4.70 -9.67
N SER A 77 -8.54 3.69 -9.72
CA SER A 77 -9.10 3.15 -10.96
C SER A 77 -10.45 3.77 -11.32
N GLY A 78 -10.92 4.74 -10.52
CA GLY A 78 -12.12 5.52 -10.81
C GLY A 78 -11.99 6.31 -12.11
N GLU A 79 -13.10 6.43 -12.83
CA GLU A 79 -13.17 7.16 -14.09
C GLU A 79 -12.73 8.62 -13.89
N GLY A 80 -11.83 9.10 -14.74
CA GLY A 80 -11.31 10.47 -14.68
C GLY A 80 -10.14 10.70 -13.73
N PHE A 81 -9.69 9.69 -12.96
CA PHE A 81 -8.47 9.82 -12.16
C PHE A 81 -7.25 10.04 -13.07
N ARG A 82 -6.53 11.13 -12.85
CA ARG A 82 -5.27 11.48 -13.54
C ARG A 82 -4.26 11.91 -12.49
N GLY A 83 -3.34 11.03 -12.16
CA GLY A 83 -2.31 11.28 -11.15
C GLY A 83 -1.54 10.01 -10.80
N PRO A 84 -0.50 10.12 -9.94
CA PRO A 84 0.22 8.97 -9.45
C PRO A 84 -0.66 8.11 -8.54
N ARG A 85 -0.44 6.80 -8.56
CA ARG A 85 -1.10 5.80 -7.70
C ARG A 85 -0.27 5.65 -6.42
N LEU A 86 -0.13 6.74 -5.66
CA LEU A 86 0.81 6.79 -4.54
C LEU A 86 0.36 5.87 -3.38
N LEU A 87 1.30 5.07 -2.87
CA LEU A 87 1.15 4.28 -1.65
C LEU A 87 2.38 4.48 -0.76
N SER A 88 2.17 4.90 0.49
CA SER A 88 3.24 4.98 1.49
C SER A 88 3.15 3.78 2.44
N VAL A 89 4.22 2.98 2.53
CA VAL A 89 4.29 1.81 3.41
C VAL A 89 5.41 2.00 4.41
N ASP A 90 5.05 2.05 5.69
CA ASP A 90 6.05 2.08 6.75
C ASP A 90 6.54 0.66 7.07
N GLU A 91 7.84 0.49 7.22
CA GLU A 91 8.54 -0.75 7.55
C GLU A 91 8.05 -1.94 6.71
N ILE A 92 8.21 -1.85 5.39
CA ILE A 92 7.67 -2.84 4.44
C ILE A 92 8.21 -4.25 4.66
N ASP A 93 9.37 -4.41 5.30
CA ASP A 93 10.02 -5.69 5.59
C ASP A 93 9.71 -6.23 6.99
N ALA A 94 9.49 -5.37 7.98
CA ALA A 94 9.23 -5.79 9.37
C ALA A 94 7.93 -6.60 9.52
N ALA A 95 7.06 -6.55 8.52
CA ALA A 95 5.72 -7.11 8.55
C ALA A 95 5.60 -8.53 7.97
N PHE A 96 6.58 -9.01 7.19
CA PHE A 96 6.39 -10.17 6.33
C PHE A 96 7.61 -11.10 6.35
N ASP A 97 7.36 -12.41 6.24
CA ASP A 97 8.40 -13.34 5.81
C ASP A 97 8.69 -13.17 4.31
N GLU A 98 9.79 -13.75 3.82
CA GLU A 98 10.21 -13.57 2.43
C GLU A 98 9.17 -14.00 1.38
N PRO A 99 8.49 -15.16 1.50
CA PRO A 99 7.44 -15.54 0.56
C PRO A 99 6.29 -14.53 0.51
N ASN A 100 5.83 -14.07 1.67
CA ASN A 100 4.72 -13.13 1.77
C ASN A 100 5.10 -11.74 1.24
N LEU A 101 6.29 -11.25 1.56
CA LEU A 101 6.77 -9.97 1.04
C LEU A 101 6.94 -10.00 -0.48
N ARG A 102 7.42 -11.12 -1.04
CA ARG A 102 7.50 -11.31 -2.50
C ARG A 102 6.11 -11.18 -3.16
N GLN A 103 5.09 -11.80 -2.56
CA GLN A 103 3.71 -11.69 -3.06
C GLN A 103 3.18 -10.26 -2.99
N VAL A 104 3.47 -9.54 -1.90
CA VAL A 104 3.10 -8.11 -1.76
C VAL A 104 3.77 -7.27 -2.83
N LEU A 105 5.09 -7.38 -2.98
CA LEU A 105 5.82 -6.60 -3.98
C LEU A 105 5.32 -6.90 -5.39
N ALA A 106 5.02 -8.17 -5.70
CA ALA A 106 4.43 -8.57 -6.97
C ALA A 106 3.03 -7.97 -7.19
N LEU A 107 2.19 -7.93 -6.14
CA LEU A 107 0.87 -7.30 -6.19
C LEU A 107 0.98 -5.80 -6.41
N LEU A 108 1.85 -5.12 -5.65
CA LEU A 108 2.04 -3.67 -5.78
C LEU A 108 2.44 -3.28 -7.20
N ARG A 109 3.31 -4.08 -7.83
CA ARG A 109 3.68 -3.92 -9.24
C ARG A 109 2.52 -4.21 -10.19
N SER A 110 1.80 -5.32 -10.01
CA SER A 110 0.71 -5.70 -10.93
C SER A 110 -0.46 -4.73 -10.87
N TRP A 111 -0.64 -4.05 -9.75
CA TRP A 111 -1.66 -3.04 -9.53
C TRP A 111 -1.20 -1.61 -9.86
N ASP A 112 0.04 -1.48 -10.34
CA ASP A 112 0.65 -0.23 -10.83
C ASP A 112 0.67 0.88 -9.77
N PHE A 113 1.03 0.53 -8.52
CA PHE A 113 1.22 1.53 -7.47
C PHE A 113 2.59 2.21 -7.55
N ASP A 114 2.60 3.51 -7.31
CA ASP A 114 3.79 4.30 -7.03
C ASP A 114 4.11 4.17 -5.54
N VAL A 115 5.05 3.30 -5.18
CA VAL A 115 5.31 2.94 -3.78
C VAL A 115 6.46 3.75 -3.20
N LEU A 116 6.19 4.45 -2.09
CA LEU A 116 7.20 4.96 -1.17
C LEU A 116 7.22 4.05 0.05
N ALA A 117 8.36 3.42 0.34
CA ALA A 117 8.47 2.52 1.48
C ALA A 117 9.69 2.85 2.34
N THR A 118 9.56 2.61 3.65
CA THR A 118 10.68 2.61 4.58
C THR A 118 11.09 1.17 4.89
N ALA A 119 12.39 0.96 5.07
CA ALA A 119 12.98 -0.29 5.53
C ALA A 119 14.29 0.04 6.27
N PRO A 120 14.66 -0.72 7.31
CA PRO A 120 15.94 -0.56 7.99
C PRO A 120 17.13 -0.80 7.07
N PHE A 121 17.00 -1.70 6.10
CA PHE A 121 18.00 -1.97 5.06
C PHE A 121 17.38 -2.66 3.84
N MET A 122 18.06 -2.58 2.69
CA MET A 122 17.63 -3.24 1.46
C MET A 122 18.09 -4.70 1.43
N THR A 123 17.20 -5.63 1.80
CA THR A 123 17.49 -7.07 1.86
C THR A 123 17.78 -7.68 0.47
N PRO A 124 18.50 -8.81 0.35
CA PRO A 124 18.72 -9.47 -0.94
C PRO A 124 17.43 -9.80 -1.69
N MET A 125 16.38 -10.17 -0.96
CA MET A 125 15.08 -10.46 -1.54
C MET A 125 14.40 -9.20 -2.10
N ILE A 126 14.42 -8.06 -1.37
CA ILE A 126 13.93 -6.79 -1.90
C ILE A 126 14.74 -6.37 -3.13
N LYS A 127 16.06 -6.51 -3.12
CA LYS A 127 16.91 -6.21 -4.29
C LYS A 127 16.50 -7.03 -5.52
N GLN A 128 16.22 -8.31 -5.33
CA GLN A 128 15.81 -9.22 -6.39
C GLN A 128 14.44 -8.85 -6.97
N GLU A 129 13.50 -8.43 -6.11
CA GLU A 129 12.11 -8.19 -6.50
C GLU A 129 11.80 -6.76 -6.92
N ALA A 130 12.51 -5.76 -6.41
CA ALA A 130 12.13 -4.35 -6.55
C ALA A 130 12.31 -3.81 -7.99
N GLY A 131 13.02 -4.52 -8.88
CA GLY A 131 13.34 -3.99 -10.20
C GLY A 131 14.24 -2.75 -10.09
N GLN A 132 13.85 -1.64 -10.71
CA GLN A 132 14.56 -0.37 -10.58
C GLN A 132 13.93 0.47 -9.46
N VAL A 133 14.72 0.89 -8.46
CA VAL A 133 14.23 1.73 -7.35
C VAL A 133 15.22 2.82 -6.95
N MET A 134 14.68 3.94 -6.48
CA MET A 134 15.44 4.98 -5.78
C MET A 134 15.48 4.66 -4.28
N VAL A 135 16.67 4.67 -3.70
CA VAL A 135 16.89 4.43 -2.28
C VAL A 135 17.45 5.69 -1.64
N HIS A 136 16.69 6.31 -0.74
CA HIS A 136 17.19 7.40 0.09
C HIS A 136 17.77 6.83 1.38
N GLN A 137 19.09 6.65 1.42
CA GLN A 137 19.76 6.22 2.63
C GLN A 137 19.85 7.37 3.61
N VAL A 138 19.23 7.22 4.78
CA VAL A 138 19.31 8.20 5.86
C VAL A 138 20.62 7.98 6.63
N VAL A 139 21.49 8.99 6.61
CA VAL A 139 22.74 9.00 7.39
C VAL A 139 22.62 10.03 8.49
N THR A 140 22.92 9.62 9.73
CA THR A 140 22.91 10.50 10.90
C THR A 140 24.33 10.83 11.31
N ALA A 141 24.65 12.12 11.39
CA ALA A 141 25.93 12.65 11.84
C ALA A 141 25.70 13.66 12.98
N GLY A 142 25.78 13.18 14.23
CA GLY A 142 25.44 13.98 15.41
C GLY A 142 23.96 14.39 15.40
N ARG A 143 23.69 15.70 15.30
CA ARG A 143 22.33 16.27 15.22
C ARG A 143 21.81 16.40 13.79
N HIS A 144 22.67 16.18 12.78
CA HIS A 144 22.31 16.31 11.38
C HIS A 144 21.82 14.98 10.83
N ARG A 145 20.74 15.02 10.05
CA ARG A 145 20.28 13.91 9.22
C ARG A 145 20.37 14.34 7.77
N VAL A 146 21.11 13.58 6.98
CA VAL A 146 21.26 13.80 5.54
C VAL A 146 20.77 12.55 4.82
N THR A 147 20.24 12.72 3.61
CA THR A 147 19.86 11.59 2.76
C THR A 147 20.80 11.50 1.58
N VAL A 148 21.29 10.30 1.30
CA VAL A 148 22.09 10.01 0.10
C VAL A 148 21.19 9.23 -0.86
N PRO A 149 20.85 9.77 -2.04
CA PRO A 149 20.06 9.05 -3.02
C PRO A 149 20.93 8.05 -3.79
N TRP A 150 20.44 6.82 -3.89
CA TRP A 150 21.06 5.74 -4.64
C TRP A 150 20.06 5.19 -5.65
N LEU A 151 20.52 4.93 -6.87
CA LEU A 151 19.74 4.26 -7.89
C LEU A 151 20.12 2.78 -7.95
N TRP A 152 19.17 1.92 -7.62
CA TRP A 152 19.24 0.48 -7.86
C TRP A 152 18.62 0.18 -9.22
N GLN A 153 19.38 -0.45 -10.13
CA GLN A 153 18.96 -0.76 -11.50
C GLN A 153 18.35 -2.17 -11.66
N GLY A 154 18.09 -2.87 -10.56
CA GLY A 154 17.70 -4.28 -10.58
C GLY A 154 18.86 -5.27 -10.69
N HIS A 155 20.08 -4.78 -10.93
CA HIS A 155 21.29 -5.58 -11.10
C HIS A 155 22.53 -4.75 -10.79
N GLY A 156 23.67 -5.43 -10.58
CA GLY A 156 24.95 -4.79 -10.30
C GLY A 156 25.02 -4.19 -8.90
N GLU A 157 25.73 -3.07 -8.76
CA GLU A 157 25.84 -2.32 -7.51
C GLU A 157 25.02 -1.02 -7.57
N PRO A 158 24.32 -0.63 -6.47
CA PRO A 158 23.63 0.65 -6.40
C PRO A 158 24.59 1.80 -6.69
N GLN A 159 24.16 2.73 -7.54
CA GLN A 159 24.97 3.90 -7.91
C GLN A 159 24.44 5.15 -7.20
N PRO A 160 25.31 6.03 -6.66
CA PRO A 160 24.85 7.28 -6.09
C PRO A 160 24.25 8.15 -7.20
N LEU A 161 23.03 8.65 -6.97
CA LEU A 161 22.40 9.57 -7.92
C LEU A 161 22.96 10.97 -7.70
N THR A 162 23.66 11.49 -8.69
CA THR A 162 24.04 12.90 -8.72
C THR A 162 22.99 13.63 -9.53
N LEU A 163 22.13 14.41 -8.86
CA LEU A 163 21.27 15.34 -9.57
C LEU A 163 22.14 16.51 -10.00
N ASP A 164 22.41 16.63 -11.30
CA ASP A 164 22.94 17.86 -11.87
C ASP A 164 21.86 18.93 -11.73
N LEU A 165 21.92 19.69 -10.64
CA LEU A 165 21.06 20.84 -10.37
C LEU A 165 21.44 22.03 -11.26
N ALA A 166 21.89 21.79 -12.51
CA ALA A 166 22.11 22.85 -13.48
C ALA A 166 20.78 23.58 -13.68
N LEU A 167 20.67 24.70 -12.96
CA LEU A 167 19.50 25.53 -12.87
C LEU A 167 19.05 25.89 -14.28
N ASP A 168 17.80 25.55 -14.60
CA ASP A 168 17.03 26.00 -15.75
C ASP A 168 16.75 27.52 -15.69
N HIS A 169 17.79 28.32 -15.46
CA HIS A 169 17.73 29.79 -15.50
C HIS A 169 17.52 30.31 -16.93
N ALA A 170 17.70 29.49 -17.97
CA ALA A 170 17.63 29.92 -19.36
C ALA A 170 16.20 30.03 -19.93
N ARG A 171 15.16 29.50 -19.26
CA ARG A 171 13.79 29.46 -19.83
C ARG A 171 12.84 30.55 -19.30
N ARG A 172 13.30 31.45 -18.42
CA ARG A 172 12.47 32.54 -17.87
C ARG A 172 12.65 33.91 -18.54
N GLU A 173 13.61 34.09 -19.45
CA GLU A 173 13.85 35.40 -20.09
C GLU A 173 13.19 35.56 -21.47
N GLU A 174 12.64 34.51 -22.10
CA GLU A 174 11.99 34.62 -23.43
C GLU A 174 10.51 35.11 -23.39
N HIS A 175 9.99 35.47 -22.22
CA HIS A 175 8.62 35.98 -22.07
C HIS A 175 8.56 37.34 -21.35
N THR A 176 9.47 38.26 -21.71
CA THR A 176 9.34 39.69 -21.36
C THR A 176 9.33 40.55 -22.60
#